data_AF-A0A925NHT4-F1
#
_entry.id   AF-A0A925NHT4-F1
#
_cell.length_a   1.000
_cell.length_b   1.000
_cell.length_c   1.000
_cell.angle_alpha   90.00
_cell.angle_beta   90.00
_cell.angle_gamma   90.00
#
_symmetry.space_group_name_H-M   'P 1'
#
loop_
_entity.id
_entity.type
_entity.pdbx_description
1 polymer ?
#
loop_
_entity_poly.entity_id
_entity_poly.type
_entity_poly.pdbx_seq_one_letter_code
_entity_poly.pdbx_strand_id
1 'polypeptide(L)'
;MLDFRPPKDSPLLLNFIKLCSPAYKKIGLGGLQLKIQEGALQRFQKLKGKRTMVCPNHSNRHDPQTMFFFGQTAGECFNYVAAREVFEWDGGMNGWWLQRIGAYSVVRGAPDRESFKTTKRILCEGKRKLVLFPEGEISRQNDTLLPLETGAAQLSFWGLEEVDKQASEEHVYILPVALKYTYTGDIKPKLSETLSVLEEKLSVTRQPDSKLYQRLMAVAAKLISLLESEYDKKPAKDATLNDRITSLRESILHRMAGYLNVELPKSGKPLDAVRLFRNKIDDFVYEDEGKLSEYERKRHEEKSAAIKTFYKDLDRVVNFIT
;
A
#
# COMPACT_ATOMS: atom_id res chain seq x y z
N MET A 1 17.62 -8.79 6.12
CA MET A 1 16.62 -8.06 6.95
C MET A 1 16.79 -6.56 6.77
N LEU A 2 15.76 -5.88 6.26
CA LEU A 2 15.80 -4.44 5.98
C LEU A 2 15.94 -3.61 7.30
N ASP A 3 16.86 -2.64 7.32
CA ASP A 3 17.13 -1.76 8.49
C ASP A 3 15.91 -0.88 8.85
N PHE A 4 15.49 -0.84 10.12
CA PHE A 4 14.41 0.03 10.57
C PHE A 4 14.72 1.53 10.36
N ARG A 5 13.80 2.27 9.73
CA ARG A 5 13.88 3.73 9.51
C ARG A 5 13.02 4.47 10.52
N PRO A 6 13.60 5.07 11.59
CA PRO A 6 12.84 5.79 12.62
C PRO A 6 12.33 7.14 12.12
N PRO A 7 11.32 7.74 12.76
CA PRO A 7 10.91 9.11 12.46
C PRO A 7 12.01 10.10 12.94
N LYS A 8 12.31 11.11 12.12
CA LYS A 8 13.35 12.13 12.35
C LYS A 8 12.78 13.53 12.16
N ASP A 9 11.71 13.84 12.89
CA ASP A 9 10.91 15.05 12.75
C ASP A 9 11.74 16.31 12.50
N SER A 10 11.46 17.00 11.39
CA SER A 10 12.05 18.29 11.04
C SER A 10 10.95 19.33 10.87
N PRO A 11 10.71 20.19 11.88
CA PRO A 11 9.69 21.24 11.80
C PRO A 11 9.92 22.20 10.62
N LEU A 12 11.18 22.51 10.31
CA LEU A 12 11.54 23.36 9.18
C LEU A 12 11.12 22.75 7.84
N LEU A 13 11.46 21.48 7.60
CA LEU A 13 11.05 20.79 6.37
C LEU A 13 9.53 20.63 6.30
N LEU A 14 8.88 20.28 7.41
CA LEU A 14 7.43 20.19 7.48
C LEU A 14 6.76 21.50 7.10
N ASN A 15 7.23 22.64 7.61
CA ASN A 15 6.70 23.96 7.27
C ASN A 15 6.95 24.34 5.81
N PHE A 16 8.14 24.01 5.28
CA PHE A 16 8.44 24.20 3.86
C PHE A 16 7.50 23.39 2.96
N ILE A 17 7.29 22.10 3.25
CA ILE A 17 6.37 21.24 2.50
C ILE A 17 4.93 21.75 2.59
N LYS A 18 4.52 22.27 3.77
CA LYS A 18 3.21 22.93 3.92
C LYS A 18 3.06 24.15 3.01
N LEU A 19 4.09 24.98 2.91
CA LEU A 19 4.11 26.15 2.04
C LEU A 19 4.02 25.76 0.55
N CYS A 20 4.72 24.70 0.14
CA CYS A 20 4.70 24.20 -1.23
C CYS A 20 3.44 23.37 -1.59
N SER A 21 2.62 23.01 -0.59
CA SER A 21 1.48 22.09 -0.76
C SER A 21 0.45 22.55 -1.81
N PRO A 22 0.10 23.85 -1.95
CA PRO A 22 -0.86 24.29 -2.96
C PRO A 22 -0.34 24.09 -4.39
N ALA A 23 0.93 24.37 -4.62
CA ALA A 23 1.57 24.16 -5.92
C ALA A 23 1.65 22.65 -6.25
N TYR A 24 2.02 21.83 -5.27
CA TYR A 24 2.07 20.38 -5.44
C TYR A 24 0.68 19.76 -5.71
N LYS A 25 -0.39 20.22 -5.04
CA LYS A 25 -1.77 19.81 -5.35
C LYS A 25 -2.14 20.12 -6.79
N LYS A 26 -1.83 21.33 -7.27
CA LYS A 26 -2.17 21.79 -8.62
C LYS A 26 -1.38 21.06 -9.70
N ILE A 27 -0.07 20.95 -9.53
CA ILE A 27 0.86 20.45 -10.56
C ILE A 27 1.11 18.95 -10.41
N GLY A 28 1.46 18.49 -9.21
CA GLY A 28 1.86 17.11 -8.95
C GLY A 28 0.70 16.12 -8.80
N LEU A 29 -0.48 16.59 -8.41
CA LEU A 29 -1.67 15.76 -8.17
C LEU A 29 -2.86 16.11 -9.08
N GLY A 30 -2.60 16.76 -10.22
CA GLY A 30 -3.62 17.03 -11.24
C GLY A 30 -4.78 17.91 -10.76
N GLY A 31 -4.52 18.80 -9.80
CA GLY A 31 -5.55 19.69 -9.25
C GLY A 31 -6.45 19.04 -8.20
N LEU A 32 -5.93 18.08 -7.42
CA LEU A 32 -6.66 17.42 -6.33
C LEU A 32 -7.35 18.45 -5.40
N GLN A 33 -8.66 18.30 -5.25
CA GLN A 33 -9.49 19.11 -4.35
C GLN A 33 -9.92 18.29 -3.15
N LEU A 34 -9.61 18.76 -1.94
CA LEU A 34 -10.06 18.13 -0.70
C LEU A 34 -11.41 18.73 -0.29
N LYS A 35 -12.47 17.91 -0.35
CA LYS A 35 -13.79 18.26 0.19
C LYS A 35 -14.02 17.51 1.49
N ILE A 36 -14.07 18.24 2.61
CA ILE A 36 -14.33 17.66 3.92
C ILE A 36 -15.85 17.64 4.13
N GLN A 37 -16.40 16.46 4.44
CA GLN A 37 -17.82 16.32 4.73
C GLN A 37 -18.23 17.18 5.93
N GLU A 38 -19.44 17.73 5.87
CA GLU A 38 -19.99 18.56 6.95
C GLU A 38 -19.90 17.85 8.32
N GLY A 39 -19.47 18.59 9.34
CA GLY A 39 -19.27 18.07 10.70
C GLY A 39 -18.02 17.19 10.87
N ALA A 40 -17.37 16.72 9.81
CA ALA A 40 -16.25 15.79 9.92
C ALA A 40 -15.02 16.45 10.56
N LEU A 41 -14.73 17.71 10.19
CA LEU A 41 -13.63 18.47 10.79
C LEU A 41 -13.84 18.70 12.29
N GLN A 42 -15.06 19.06 12.69
CA GLN A 42 -15.43 19.29 14.08
C GLN A 42 -15.31 17.99 14.89
N ARG A 43 -15.81 16.87 14.35
CA ARG A 43 -15.65 15.54 14.99
C ARG A 43 -14.18 15.18 15.16
N PHE A 44 -13.35 15.42 14.14
CA PHE A 44 -11.91 15.17 14.20
C PHE A 44 -11.22 16.03 15.28
N GLN A 45 -11.60 17.30 15.38
CA GLN A 45 -11.04 18.25 16.35
C GLN A 45 -11.42 17.96 17.81
N LYS A 46 -12.50 17.20 18.08
CA LYS A 46 -12.82 16.71 19.44
C LYS A 46 -11.72 15.83 20.06
N LEU A 47 -10.86 15.26 19.22
CA LEU A 47 -9.71 14.45 19.64
C LEU A 47 -8.38 15.22 19.57
N LYS A 48 -8.41 16.55 19.42
CA LYS A 48 -7.19 17.37 19.42
C LYS A 48 -6.46 17.22 20.76
N GLY A 49 -5.15 16.97 20.69
CA GLY A 49 -4.31 16.72 21.86
C GLY A 49 -4.52 15.35 22.53
N LYS A 50 -5.42 14.50 22.02
CA LYS A 50 -5.63 13.15 22.54
C LYS A 50 -4.80 12.12 21.77
N ARG A 51 -4.31 11.09 22.47
CA ARG A 51 -3.61 9.94 21.88
C ARG A 51 -4.55 9.22 20.91
N THR A 52 -4.30 9.35 19.61
CA THR A 52 -5.23 8.87 18.58
C THR A 52 -4.49 8.14 17.47
N MET A 53 -4.94 6.93 17.14
CA MET A 53 -4.65 6.24 15.90
C MET A 53 -5.73 6.57 14.87
N VAL A 54 -5.34 7.21 13.78
CA VAL A 54 -6.22 7.56 12.66
C VAL A 54 -6.13 6.45 11.63
N CYS A 55 -7.27 5.84 11.31
CA CYS A 55 -7.40 4.65 10.47
C CYS A 55 -8.18 4.96 9.20
N PRO A 56 -7.56 5.60 8.19
CA PRO A 56 -8.16 5.80 6.87
C PRO A 56 -8.19 4.51 6.05
N ASN A 57 -9.18 4.35 5.17
CA ASN A 57 -9.09 3.38 4.06
C ASN A 57 -7.94 3.72 3.10
N HIS A 58 -7.49 2.73 2.33
CA HIS A 58 -6.32 2.83 1.47
C HIS A 58 -6.63 2.51 0.00
N SER A 59 -7.45 3.35 -0.65
CA SER A 59 -7.84 3.14 -2.06
C SER A 59 -6.83 3.63 -3.10
N ASN A 60 -5.95 4.57 -2.73
CA ASN A 60 -5.06 5.25 -3.67
C ASN A 60 -3.64 5.39 -3.12
N ARG A 61 -2.65 5.35 -4.02
CA ARG A 61 -1.25 5.64 -3.66
C ARG A 61 -1.04 7.03 -3.05
N HIS A 62 -1.98 7.94 -3.29
CA HIS A 62 -1.96 9.34 -2.83
C HIS A 62 -2.75 9.57 -1.53
N ASP A 63 -3.24 8.52 -0.87
CA ASP A 63 -3.96 8.63 0.40
C ASP A 63 -3.11 9.29 1.50
N PRO A 64 -1.80 8.97 1.68
CA PRO A 64 -0.98 9.65 2.67
C PRO A 64 -0.88 11.17 2.43
N GLN A 65 -0.77 11.60 1.18
CA GLN A 65 -0.75 13.01 0.78
C GLN A 65 -2.10 13.66 1.08
N THR A 66 -3.20 12.94 0.82
CA THR A 66 -4.57 13.40 1.11
C THR A 66 -4.76 13.59 2.62
N MET A 67 -4.30 12.64 3.43
CA MET A 67 -4.29 12.76 4.89
C MET A 67 -3.38 13.89 5.39
N PHE A 68 -2.25 14.11 4.75
CA PHE A 68 -1.36 15.23 5.06
C PHE A 68 -2.04 16.58 4.82
N PHE A 69 -2.74 16.72 3.69
CA PHE A 69 -3.52 17.94 3.41
C PHE A 69 -4.70 18.11 4.35
N PHE A 70 -5.38 17.02 4.72
CA PHE A 70 -6.41 17.06 5.74
C PHE A 70 -5.86 17.53 7.10
N GLY A 71 -4.69 17.03 7.51
CA GLY A 71 -3.98 17.49 8.70
C GLY A 71 -3.68 18.98 8.66
N GLN A 72 -3.22 19.51 7.51
CA GLN A 72 -3.03 20.95 7.32
C GLN A 72 -4.33 21.74 7.56
N THR A 73 -5.44 21.30 6.97
CA THR A 73 -6.75 21.94 7.17
C THR A 73 -7.23 21.83 8.63
N ALA A 74 -6.90 20.74 9.32
CA ALA A 74 -7.21 20.56 10.75
C ALA A 74 -6.26 21.29 11.70
N GLY A 75 -5.16 21.86 11.20
CA GLY A 75 -4.11 22.49 12.01
C GLY A 75 -3.28 21.47 12.80
N GLU A 76 -3.16 20.24 12.32
CA GLU A 76 -2.43 19.15 12.97
C GLU A 76 -1.35 18.55 12.05
N CYS A 77 -0.28 18.04 12.65
CA CYS A 77 0.71 17.19 11.98
C CYS A 77 0.53 15.75 12.46
N PHE A 78 0.74 14.78 11.58
CA PHE A 78 0.62 13.36 11.90
C PHE A 78 1.97 12.65 11.81
N ASN A 79 2.10 11.54 12.53
CA ASN A 79 3.07 10.51 12.21
C ASN A 79 2.43 9.49 11.26
N TYR A 80 3.24 8.82 10.45
CA TYR A 80 2.77 7.85 9.47
C TYR A 80 3.53 6.53 9.59
N VAL A 81 2.80 5.42 9.44
CA VAL A 81 3.41 4.11 9.23
C VAL A 81 3.45 3.84 7.74
N ALA A 82 4.61 3.51 7.20
CA ALA A 82 4.77 3.16 5.79
C ALA A 82 5.62 1.89 5.63
N ALA A 83 5.35 1.12 4.57
CA ALA A 83 6.12 -0.08 4.28
C ALA A 83 7.60 0.27 4.07
N ARG A 84 8.49 -0.60 4.54
CA ARG A 84 9.94 -0.35 4.56
C ARG A 84 10.51 -0.09 3.17
N GLU A 85 9.99 -0.78 2.17
CA GLU A 85 10.36 -0.65 0.76
C GLU A 85 10.16 0.78 0.22
N VAL A 86 9.14 1.50 0.71
CA VAL A 86 8.84 2.88 0.29
C VAL A 86 10.00 3.83 0.59
N PHE A 87 10.78 3.55 1.64
CA PHE A 87 11.92 4.38 2.02
C PHE A 87 13.12 4.20 1.09
N GLU A 88 13.19 3.11 0.31
CA GLU A 88 14.26 2.86 -0.66
C GLU A 88 13.94 3.36 -2.07
N TRP A 89 12.70 3.82 -2.31
CA TRP A 89 12.34 4.42 -3.60
C TRP A 89 13.21 5.65 -3.91
N ASP A 90 13.37 5.92 -5.20
CA ASP A 90 14.21 6.99 -5.73
C ASP A 90 15.65 6.95 -5.19
N GLY A 91 16.21 5.74 -5.07
CA GLY A 91 17.58 5.52 -4.56
C GLY A 91 17.74 5.92 -3.09
N GLY A 92 16.69 5.77 -2.27
CA GLY A 92 16.71 6.10 -0.85
C GLY A 92 16.45 7.58 -0.51
N MET A 93 16.38 8.46 -1.52
CA MET A 93 16.00 9.86 -1.32
C MET A 93 14.61 9.98 -0.70
N ASN A 94 13.71 9.05 -1.05
CA ASN A 94 12.36 9.02 -0.52
C ASN A 94 12.35 8.85 1.01
N GLY A 95 13.18 7.94 1.52
CA GLY A 95 13.31 7.72 2.96
C GLY A 95 13.80 8.94 3.73
N TRP A 96 14.74 9.72 3.16
CA TRP A 96 15.31 10.89 3.83
C TRP A 96 14.24 11.94 4.20
N TRP A 97 13.32 12.26 3.29
CA TRP A 97 12.27 13.26 3.57
C TRP A 97 11.09 12.64 4.32
N LEU A 98 10.72 11.38 4.04
CA LEU A 98 9.64 10.68 4.75
C LEU A 98 9.91 10.62 6.26
N GLN A 99 11.13 10.26 6.68
CA GLN A 99 11.50 10.27 8.10
C GLN A 99 11.32 11.66 8.71
N ARG A 100 11.66 12.72 7.97
CA ARG A 100 11.63 14.11 8.45
C ARG A 100 10.23 14.69 8.54
N ILE A 101 9.28 14.15 7.80
CA ILE A 101 7.86 14.52 7.95
C ILE A 101 7.12 13.66 8.98
N GLY A 102 7.83 12.79 9.69
CA GLY A 102 7.29 11.98 10.79
C GLY A 102 6.82 10.59 10.38
N ALA A 103 7.16 10.12 9.18
CA ALA A 103 6.92 8.73 8.79
C ALA A 103 8.03 7.81 9.35
N TYR A 104 7.68 6.54 9.60
CA TYR A 104 8.65 5.50 9.95
C TYR A 104 8.27 4.18 9.28
N SER A 105 9.27 3.31 9.13
CA SER A 105 9.10 2.07 8.39
C SER A 105 8.42 0.98 9.20
N VAL A 106 7.71 0.09 8.52
CA VAL A 106 7.31 -1.23 9.04
C VAL A 106 7.61 -2.30 8.00
N VAL A 107 8.15 -3.43 8.45
CA VAL A 107 8.23 -4.66 7.64
C VAL A 107 6.92 -5.41 7.76
N ARG A 108 6.20 -5.57 6.64
CA ARG A 108 4.86 -6.19 6.63
C ARG A 108 4.98 -7.72 6.69
N GLY A 109 4.13 -8.37 7.48
CA GLY A 109 4.12 -9.84 7.57
C GLY A 109 5.35 -10.45 8.25
N ALA A 110 6.17 -9.64 8.92
CA ALA A 110 7.29 -10.08 9.75
C ALA A 110 7.20 -9.44 11.14
N PRO A 111 7.77 -10.06 12.19
CA PRO A 111 7.85 -9.45 13.52
C PRO A 111 8.79 -8.24 13.52
N ASP A 112 8.26 -7.03 13.36
CA ASP A 112 9.03 -5.78 13.39
C ASP A 112 9.00 -5.13 14.79
N ARG A 113 9.89 -5.61 15.67
CA ARG A 113 9.95 -5.17 17.07
C ARG A 113 10.21 -3.68 17.22
N GLU A 114 11.07 -3.10 16.39
CA GLU A 114 11.43 -1.67 16.46
C GLU A 114 10.28 -0.78 15.99
N SER A 115 9.55 -1.18 14.95
CA SER A 115 8.34 -0.49 14.50
C SER A 115 7.24 -0.54 15.57
N PHE A 116 7.04 -1.68 16.21
CA PHE A 116 6.07 -1.81 17.31
C PHE A 116 6.47 -0.96 18.51
N LYS A 117 7.74 -0.98 18.92
CA LYS A 117 8.25 -0.13 20.01
C LYS A 117 8.05 1.36 19.69
N THR A 118 8.32 1.77 18.45
CA THR A 118 8.11 3.14 17.98
C THR A 118 6.64 3.52 17.98
N THR A 119 5.75 2.62 17.52
CA THR A 119 4.29 2.83 17.54
C THR A 119 3.80 3.08 18.96
N LYS A 120 4.16 2.18 19.89
CA LYS A 120 3.78 2.29 21.30
C LYS A 120 4.28 3.60 21.91
N ARG A 121 5.53 3.98 21.64
CA ARG A 121 6.10 5.25 22.08
C ARG A 121 5.33 6.45 21.53
N ILE A 122 5.02 6.50 20.24
CA ILE A 122 4.28 7.62 19.62
C ILE A 122 2.88 7.74 20.24
N LEU A 123 2.16 6.62 20.38
CA LEU A 123 0.83 6.62 21.00
C LEU A 123 0.90 7.04 22.47
N CYS A 124 1.88 6.53 23.22
CA CYS A 124 2.07 6.87 24.63
C CYS A 124 2.44 8.34 24.84
N GLU A 125 3.33 8.90 24.01
CA GLU A 125 3.75 10.31 24.08
C GLU A 125 2.63 11.28 23.70
N GLY A 126 1.69 10.86 22.83
CA GLY A 126 0.52 11.67 22.45
C GLY A 126 0.81 12.98 21.71
N LYS A 127 2.07 13.25 21.32
CA LYS A 127 2.49 14.52 20.69
C LYS A 127 1.82 14.78 19.34
N ARG A 128 1.59 13.73 18.56
CA ARG A 128 0.93 13.76 17.25
C ARG A 128 0.08 12.51 17.09
N LYS A 129 -1.03 12.65 16.37
CA LYS A 129 -1.85 11.49 15.99
C LYS A 129 -1.06 10.61 15.01
N LEU A 130 -1.25 9.30 15.11
CA LEU A 130 -0.61 8.32 14.23
C LEU A 130 -1.57 7.89 13.13
N VAL A 131 -1.20 8.05 11.87
CA VAL A 131 -1.96 7.52 10.72
C VAL A 131 -1.44 6.14 10.38
N LEU A 132 -2.34 5.16 10.37
CA LEU A 132 -2.08 3.78 9.95
C LEU A 132 -3.24 3.33 9.05
N PHE A 133 -2.91 2.78 7.88
CA PHE A 133 -3.90 2.25 6.93
C PHE A 133 -4.20 0.79 7.28
N PRO A 134 -5.37 0.46 7.88
CA PRO A 134 -5.64 -0.87 8.41
C PRO A 134 -5.90 -1.91 7.32
N GLU A 135 -6.04 -1.53 6.04
CA GLU A 135 -6.14 -2.48 4.92
C GLU A 135 -4.78 -3.14 4.58
N GLY A 136 -3.66 -2.53 5.00
CA GLY A 136 -2.31 -3.09 4.85
C GLY A 136 -1.75 -3.14 3.42
N GLU A 137 -2.57 -2.87 2.41
CA GLU A 137 -2.22 -2.64 1.00
C GLU A 137 -3.19 -1.63 0.35
N ILE A 138 -2.84 -1.15 -0.83
CA ILE A 138 -3.71 -0.27 -1.62
C ILE A 138 -4.78 -1.10 -2.33
N SER A 139 -6.05 -0.90 -1.99
CA SER A 139 -7.19 -1.64 -2.55
C SER A 139 -7.52 -1.24 -4.00
N ARG A 140 -7.15 -0.04 -4.46
CA ARG A 140 -7.58 0.49 -5.78
C ARG A 140 -9.10 0.48 -6.00
N GLN A 141 -9.86 0.30 -4.92
CA GLN A 141 -11.30 0.26 -4.90
C GLN A 141 -11.77 1.47 -4.10
N ASN A 142 -12.62 2.27 -4.73
CA ASN A 142 -13.07 3.53 -4.15
C ASN A 142 -14.34 3.39 -3.30
N ASP A 143 -15.09 2.30 -3.49
CA ASP A 143 -16.40 2.06 -2.87
C ASP A 143 -16.44 0.82 -1.97
N THR A 144 -15.34 0.06 -1.89
CA THR A 144 -15.21 -1.15 -1.07
C THR A 144 -13.89 -1.12 -0.31
N LEU A 145 -13.85 -1.85 0.82
CA LEU A 145 -12.68 -1.99 1.68
C LEU A 145 -12.15 -3.41 1.58
N LEU A 146 -10.83 -3.55 1.63
CA LEU A 146 -10.22 -4.84 1.95
C LEU A 146 -10.53 -5.23 3.41
N PRO A 147 -10.46 -6.53 3.74
CA PRO A 147 -10.52 -6.97 5.13
C PRO A 147 -9.47 -6.23 5.98
N LEU A 148 -9.92 -5.67 7.10
CA LEU A 148 -9.04 -4.91 7.98
C LEU A 148 -8.09 -5.84 8.75
N GLU A 149 -6.83 -5.45 8.80
CA GLU A 149 -5.80 -6.11 9.59
C GLU A 149 -5.97 -5.81 11.08
N THR A 150 -5.70 -6.81 11.93
CA THR A 150 -5.82 -6.68 13.38
C THR A 150 -4.75 -5.79 14.00
N GLY A 151 -3.69 -5.46 13.25
CA GLY A 151 -2.53 -4.71 13.72
C GLY A 151 -2.89 -3.33 14.31
N ALA A 152 -3.85 -2.61 13.72
CA ALA A 152 -4.30 -1.32 14.25
C ALA A 152 -4.85 -1.44 15.67
N ALA A 153 -5.71 -2.43 15.91
CA ALA A 153 -6.29 -2.68 17.23
C ALA A 153 -5.23 -3.16 18.23
N GLN A 154 -4.39 -4.13 17.85
CA GLN A 154 -3.31 -4.65 18.69
C GLN A 154 -2.33 -3.55 19.13
N LEU A 155 -1.88 -2.72 18.18
CA LEU A 155 -0.98 -1.60 18.46
C LEU A 155 -1.63 -0.54 19.37
N SER A 156 -2.95 -0.36 19.26
CA SER A 156 -3.69 0.57 20.12
C SER A 156 -3.77 0.06 21.56
N PHE A 157 -4.05 -1.23 21.77
CA PHE A 157 -4.03 -1.87 23.09
C PHE A 157 -2.63 -1.82 23.71
N TRP A 158 -1.59 -2.15 22.95
CA TRP A 158 -0.23 -2.03 23.47
C TRP A 158 0.18 -0.59 23.77
N GLY A 159 -0.34 0.38 23.00
CA GLY A 159 -0.17 1.80 23.31
C GLY A 159 -0.83 2.17 24.63
N LEU A 160 -2.05 1.67 24.88
CA LEU A 160 -2.78 1.86 26.13
C LEU A 160 -2.04 1.24 27.33
N GLU A 161 -1.52 0.01 27.20
CA GLU A 161 -0.71 -0.63 28.24
C GLU A 161 0.51 0.21 28.64
N GLU A 162 1.15 0.91 27.70
CA GLU A 162 2.28 1.82 28.02
C GLU A 162 1.82 3.11 28.71
N VAL A 163 0.60 3.59 28.41
CA VAL A 163 0.00 4.74 29.11
C VAL A 163 -0.36 4.35 30.55
N ASP A 164 -0.97 3.18 30.75
CA ASP A 164 -1.33 2.66 32.07
C ASP A 164 -0.11 2.48 32.97
N LYS A 165 1.03 2.01 32.41
CA LYS A 165 2.31 1.92 33.13
C LYS A 165 2.83 3.26 33.64
N GLN A 166 2.42 4.37 33.04
CA GLN A 166 2.75 5.73 33.49
C GLN A 166 1.75 6.26 34.55
N ALA A 167 0.86 5.40 35.07
CA ALA A 167 -0.20 5.75 36.01
C ALA A 167 -1.11 6.88 35.49
N SER A 168 -1.33 6.90 34.18
CA SER A 168 -2.21 7.86 33.50
C SER A 168 -3.53 7.17 33.16
N GLU A 169 -4.67 7.80 33.52
CA GLU A 169 -6.01 7.32 33.12
C GLU A 169 -6.42 7.81 31.72
N GLU A 170 -5.47 8.28 30.92
CA GLU A 170 -5.75 8.82 29.60
C GLU A 170 -6.03 7.71 28.56
N HIS A 171 -6.99 7.95 27.69
CA HIS A 171 -7.40 6.96 26.69
C HIS A 171 -6.60 7.05 25.38
N VAL A 172 -6.45 5.90 24.72
CA VAL A 172 -6.02 5.80 23.32
C VAL A 172 -7.24 5.61 22.43
N TYR A 173 -7.46 6.53 21.48
CA TYR A 173 -8.61 6.51 20.57
C TYR A 173 -8.25 5.89 19.23
N ILE A 174 -9.16 5.10 18.66
CA ILE A 174 -9.10 4.69 17.25
C ILE A 174 -10.11 5.53 16.48
N LEU A 175 -9.66 6.27 15.49
CA LEU A 175 -10.47 7.15 14.67
C LEU A 175 -10.55 6.64 13.22
N PRO A 176 -11.63 5.98 12.81
CA PRO A 176 -11.82 5.59 11.43
C PRO A 176 -12.05 6.83 10.55
N VAL A 177 -11.43 6.83 9.37
CA VAL A 177 -11.59 7.88 8.34
C VAL A 177 -11.91 7.23 7.00
N ALA A 178 -12.82 7.84 6.25
CA ALA A 178 -13.12 7.41 4.88
C ALA A 178 -12.65 8.49 3.89
N LEU A 179 -11.83 8.06 2.94
CA LEU A 179 -11.37 8.78 1.77
C LEU A 179 -12.15 8.23 0.57
N LYS A 180 -12.75 9.15 -0.20
CA LYS A 180 -13.47 8.83 -1.42
C LYS A 180 -13.05 9.78 -2.52
N TYR A 181 -12.62 9.23 -3.64
CA TYR A 181 -12.21 9.97 -4.82
C TYR A 181 -13.37 10.04 -5.81
N THR A 182 -13.62 11.23 -6.33
CA THR A 182 -14.62 11.45 -7.38
C THR A 182 -14.03 12.37 -8.44
N TYR A 183 -14.31 12.09 -9.70
CA TYR A 183 -13.95 13.00 -10.78
C TYR A 183 -14.88 14.22 -10.77
N THR A 184 -14.31 15.40 -11.04
CA THR A 184 -15.05 16.66 -11.04
C THR A 184 -15.77 16.93 -12.37
N GLY A 185 -15.52 16.13 -13.40
CA GLY A 185 -16.15 16.25 -14.72
C GLY A 185 -16.30 14.89 -15.40
N ASP A 186 -16.89 14.89 -16.59
CA ASP A 186 -17.07 13.67 -17.37
C ASP A 186 -15.72 13.15 -17.90
N ILE A 187 -15.38 11.93 -17.50
CA ILE A 187 -14.13 11.25 -17.90
C ILE A 187 -14.32 10.29 -19.07
N LYS A 188 -15.56 10.03 -19.52
CA LYS A 188 -15.86 9.06 -20.57
C LYS A 188 -15.04 9.27 -21.85
N PRO A 189 -14.80 10.50 -22.34
CA PRO A 189 -13.97 10.70 -23.53
C PRO A 189 -12.53 10.21 -23.34
N LYS A 190 -11.90 10.55 -22.21
CA LYS A 190 -10.51 10.14 -21.93
C LYS A 190 -10.39 8.64 -21.65
N LEU A 191 -11.39 8.06 -20.98
CA LEU A 191 -11.50 6.61 -20.82
C LEU A 191 -11.61 5.91 -22.17
N SER A 192 -12.45 6.42 -23.08
CA SER A 192 -12.60 5.86 -24.42
C SER A 192 -11.29 5.90 -25.21
N GLU A 193 -10.56 7.01 -25.14
CA GLU A 193 -9.24 7.17 -25.78
C GLU A 193 -8.22 6.16 -25.21
N THR A 194 -8.18 6.04 -23.88
CA THR A 194 -7.25 5.11 -23.20
C THR A 194 -7.59 3.66 -23.53
N LEU A 195 -8.87 3.31 -23.60
CA LEU A 195 -9.32 1.99 -24.05
C LEU A 195 -8.90 1.73 -25.49
N SER A 196 -9.04 2.69 -26.40
CA SER A 196 -8.60 2.52 -27.79
C SER A 196 -7.11 2.18 -27.89
N VAL A 197 -6.26 2.82 -27.08
CA VAL A 197 -4.81 2.52 -27.04
C VAL A 197 -4.56 1.10 -26.52
N LEU A 198 -5.30 0.66 -25.50
CA LEU A 198 -5.18 -0.71 -24.98
C LEU A 198 -5.67 -1.76 -25.98
N GLU A 199 -6.80 -1.48 -26.64
CA GLU A 199 -7.38 -2.32 -27.68
C GLU A 199 -6.39 -2.53 -28.83
N GLU A 200 -5.75 -1.47 -29.31
CA GLU A 200 -4.72 -1.53 -30.35
C GLU A 200 -3.51 -2.38 -29.90
N LYS A 201 -2.96 -2.08 -28.72
CA LYS A 201 -1.78 -2.80 -28.18
C LYS A 201 -2.03 -4.29 -27.94
N LEU A 202 -3.27 -4.67 -27.64
CA LEU A 202 -3.66 -6.05 -27.37
C LEU A 202 -4.33 -6.72 -28.57
N SER A 203 -4.42 -6.02 -29.71
CA SER A 203 -5.11 -6.45 -30.93
C SER A 203 -6.54 -6.93 -30.65
N VAL A 204 -7.26 -6.20 -29.80
CA VAL A 204 -8.69 -6.44 -29.50
C VAL A 204 -9.53 -5.69 -30.53
N THR A 205 -10.29 -6.43 -31.34
CA THR A 205 -11.19 -5.83 -32.32
C THR A 205 -12.37 -5.16 -31.63
N ARG A 206 -12.53 -3.86 -31.86
CA ARG A 206 -13.67 -3.10 -31.37
C ARG A 206 -14.93 -3.48 -32.15
N GLN A 207 -16.00 -3.86 -31.44
CA GLN A 207 -17.32 -4.01 -32.05
C GLN A 207 -17.98 -2.63 -32.22
N PRO A 208 -18.67 -2.39 -33.36
CA PRO A 208 -19.51 -1.20 -33.55
C PRO A 208 -20.49 -1.03 -32.38
N ASP A 209 -20.71 0.21 -31.95
CA ASP A 209 -21.65 0.60 -30.88
C ASP A 209 -21.45 -0.03 -29.49
N SER A 210 -20.32 -0.71 -29.28
CA SER A 210 -19.99 -1.30 -27.97
C SER A 210 -19.87 -0.25 -26.88
N LYS A 211 -20.54 -0.50 -25.75
CA LYS A 211 -20.48 0.36 -24.56
C LYS A 211 -19.10 0.26 -23.92
N LEU A 212 -18.67 1.32 -23.21
CA LEU A 212 -17.36 1.37 -22.54
C LEU A 212 -17.07 0.16 -21.65
N TYR A 213 -18.07 -0.31 -20.89
CA TYR A 213 -17.91 -1.47 -20.03
C TYR A 213 -17.61 -2.75 -20.82
N GLN A 214 -18.31 -2.99 -21.94
CA GLN A 214 -18.06 -4.16 -22.79
C GLN A 214 -16.66 -4.11 -23.42
N ARG A 215 -16.22 -2.93 -23.84
CA ARG A 215 -14.85 -2.69 -24.34
C ARG A 215 -13.80 -3.00 -23.29
N LEU A 216 -13.99 -2.50 -22.06
CA LEU A 216 -13.13 -2.80 -20.92
C LEU A 216 -13.08 -4.31 -20.62
N MET A 217 -14.23 -4.97 -20.64
CA MET A 217 -14.31 -6.42 -20.40
C MET A 217 -13.60 -7.23 -21.49
N ALA A 218 -13.68 -6.81 -22.76
CA ALA A 218 -12.95 -7.47 -23.86
C ALA A 218 -11.43 -7.32 -23.70
N VAL A 219 -10.96 -6.12 -23.33
CA VAL A 219 -9.55 -5.87 -22.99
C VAL A 219 -9.10 -6.72 -21.81
N ALA A 220 -9.88 -6.76 -20.72
CA ALA A 220 -9.58 -7.57 -19.55
C ALA A 220 -9.52 -9.07 -19.89
N ALA A 221 -10.50 -9.57 -20.65
CA ALA A 221 -10.52 -10.96 -21.09
C ALA A 221 -9.29 -11.33 -21.94
N LYS A 222 -8.87 -10.45 -22.86
CA LYS A 222 -7.65 -10.64 -23.66
C LYS A 222 -6.39 -10.67 -22.79
N LEU A 223 -6.27 -9.75 -21.83
CA LEU A 223 -5.15 -9.74 -20.88
C LEU A 223 -5.08 -11.03 -20.05
N ILE A 224 -6.21 -11.50 -19.53
CA ILE A 224 -6.26 -12.75 -18.78
C ILE A 224 -5.87 -13.93 -19.66
N SER A 225 -6.35 -14.01 -20.90
CA SER A 225 -5.95 -15.08 -21.82
C SER A 225 -4.44 -15.07 -22.13
N LEU A 226 -3.81 -13.88 -22.26
CA LEU A 226 -2.37 -13.78 -22.44
C LEU A 226 -1.61 -14.28 -21.22
N LEU A 227 -2.02 -13.86 -20.02
CA LEU A 227 -1.40 -14.33 -18.78
C LEU A 227 -1.61 -15.83 -18.58
N GLU A 228 -2.82 -16.35 -18.83
CA GLU A 228 -3.07 -17.79 -18.79
C GLU A 228 -2.10 -18.57 -19.69
N SER A 229 -1.80 -18.06 -20.89
CA SER A 229 -0.79 -18.68 -21.76
C SER A 229 0.64 -18.58 -21.22
N GLU A 230 1.00 -17.47 -20.55
CA GLU A 230 2.32 -17.28 -19.91
C GLU A 230 2.54 -18.24 -18.72
N TYR A 231 1.46 -18.66 -18.05
CA TYR A 231 1.49 -19.59 -16.93
C TYR A 231 1.01 -21.00 -17.29
N ASP A 232 0.91 -21.33 -18.59
CA ASP A 232 0.47 -22.64 -19.10
C ASP A 232 -0.88 -23.11 -18.53
N LYS A 233 -1.81 -22.17 -18.34
CA LYS A 233 -3.16 -22.43 -17.83
C LYS A 233 -4.20 -22.36 -18.94
N LYS A 234 -5.21 -23.22 -18.81
CA LYS A 234 -6.41 -23.21 -19.64
C LYS A 234 -7.62 -23.01 -18.74
N PRO A 235 -8.52 -22.06 -19.07
CA PRO A 235 -9.73 -21.86 -18.30
C PRO A 235 -10.67 -23.07 -18.43
N ALA A 236 -11.45 -23.35 -17.38
CA ALA A 236 -12.52 -24.35 -17.48
C ALA A 236 -13.60 -23.87 -18.46
N LYS A 237 -14.32 -24.81 -19.08
CA LYS A 237 -15.26 -24.55 -20.17
C LYS A 237 -16.33 -23.49 -19.85
N ASP A 238 -16.80 -23.47 -18.60
CA ASP A 238 -17.86 -22.57 -18.12
C ASP A 238 -17.34 -21.56 -17.08
N ALA A 239 -16.03 -21.33 -16.99
CA ALA A 239 -15.43 -20.42 -16.02
C ALA A 239 -15.77 -18.97 -16.33
N THR A 240 -16.26 -18.24 -15.33
CA THR A 240 -16.40 -16.79 -15.41
C THR A 240 -15.03 -16.11 -15.42
N LEU A 241 -14.97 -14.82 -15.80
CA LEU A 241 -13.70 -14.07 -15.73
C LEU A 241 -13.13 -14.05 -14.30
N ASN A 242 -13.99 -13.98 -13.28
CA ASN A 242 -13.57 -13.99 -11.87
C ASN A 242 -12.97 -15.34 -11.47
N ASP A 243 -13.55 -16.45 -11.92
CA ASP A 243 -13.01 -17.79 -11.67
C ASP A 243 -11.64 -17.95 -12.32
N ARG A 244 -11.49 -17.43 -13.55
CA ARG A 244 -10.21 -17.41 -14.29
C ARG A 244 -9.15 -16.60 -13.56
N ILE A 245 -9.49 -15.40 -13.10
CA ILE A 245 -8.59 -14.54 -12.31
C ILE A 245 -8.17 -15.26 -11.01
N THR A 246 -9.10 -15.91 -10.33
CA THR A 246 -8.82 -16.62 -9.07
C THR A 246 -7.90 -17.82 -9.30
N SER A 247 -8.18 -18.66 -10.29
CA SER A 247 -7.33 -19.79 -10.69
C SER A 247 -5.93 -19.37 -11.12
N LEU A 248 -5.82 -18.28 -11.89
CA LEU A 248 -4.54 -17.71 -12.30
C LEU A 248 -3.75 -17.23 -11.07
N ARG A 249 -4.41 -16.53 -10.14
CA ARG A 249 -3.81 -16.05 -8.89
C ARG A 249 -3.24 -17.20 -8.06
N GLU A 250 -4.02 -18.25 -7.84
CA GLU A 250 -3.57 -19.46 -7.12
C GLU A 250 -2.39 -20.12 -7.82
N SER A 251 -2.42 -20.20 -9.15
CA SER A 251 -1.35 -20.79 -9.94
C SER A 251 -0.04 -20.01 -9.82
N ILE A 252 -0.10 -18.67 -9.84
CA ILE A 252 1.06 -17.80 -9.61
C ILE A 252 1.61 -18.04 -8.20
N LEU A 253 0.74 -18.05 -7.19
CA LEU A 253 1.13 -18.27 -5.80
C LEU A 253 1.80 -19.64 -5.59
N HIS A 254 1.25 -20.71 -6.17
CA HIS A 254 1.83 -22.05 -6.10
C HIS A 254 3.17 -22.16 -6.83
N ARG A 255 3.32 -21.54 -8.01
CA ARG A 255 4.58 -21.48 -8.75
C ARG A 255 5.66 -20.79 -7.91
N MET A 256 5.32 -19.66 -7.30
CA MET A 256 6.22 -18.94 -6.40
C MET A 256 6.58 -19.74 -5.16
N ALA A 257 5.59 -20.40 -4.53
CA ALA A 257 5.80 -21.27 -3.38
C ALA A 257 6.81 -22.39 -3.69
N GLY A 258 6.65 -23.06 -4.83
CA GLY A 258 7.56 -24.10 -5.30
C GLY A 258 8.97 -23.58 -5.60
N TYR A 259 9.08 -22.42 -6.25
CA TYR A 259 10.39 -21.84 -6.57
C TYR A 259 11.15 -21.38 -5.32
N LEU A 260 10.46 -20.71 -4.39
CA LEU A 260 11.03 -20.21 -3.14
C LEU A 260 11.14 -21.30 -2.06
N ASN A 261 10.66 -22.52 -2.33
CA ASN A 261 10.61 -23.65 -1.41
C ASN A 261 9.97 -23.31 -0.05
N VAL A 262 8.78 -22.71 -0.10
CA VAL A 262 8.00 -22.29 1.07
C VAL A 262 6.56 -22.78 0.98
N GLU A 263 5.96 -23.12 2.11
CA GLU A 263 4.54 -23.47 2.17
C GLU A 263 3.66 -22.22 2.11
N LEU A 264 2.52 -22.34 1.45
CA LEU A 264 1.52 -21.28 1.44
C LEU A 264 0.88 -21.11 2.84
N PRO A 265 0.56 -19.87 3.26
CA PRO A 265 -0.10 -19.63 4.53
C PRO A 265 -1.45 -20.35 4.64
N LYS A 266 -1.72 -20.94 5.81
CA LYS A 266 -2.98 -21.64 6.11
C LYS A 266 -4.20 -20.71 6.23
N SER A 267 -3.99 -19.39 6.28
CA SER A 267 -5.07 -18.40 6.43
C SER A 267 -5.98 -18.32 5.20
N GLY A 268 -5.55 -18.82 4.04
CA GLY A 268 -6.27 -18.72 2.78
C GLY A 268 -6.34 -17.29 2.21
N LYS A 269 -5.76 -16.30 2.87
CA LYS A 269 -5.73 -14.91 2.40
C LYS A 269 -4.58 -14.72 1.41
N PRO A 270 -4.85 -14.31 0.14
CA PRO A 270 -3.78 -14.09 -0.83
C PRO A 270 -2.73 -13.07 -0.36
N LEU A 271 -3.17 -12.06 0.40
CA LEU A 271 -2.29 -11.01 0.90
C LEU A 271 -1.21 -11.53 1.87
N ASP A 272 -1.53 -12.55 2.66
CA ASP A 272 -0.55 -13.17 3.56
C ASP A 272 0.54 -13.90 2.76
N ALA A 273 0.15 -14.57 1.67
CA ALA A 273 1.09 -15.23 0.77
C ALA A 273 2.00 -14.20 0.07
N VAL A 274 1.42 -13.09 -0.41
CA VAL A 274 2.18 -11.99 -1.03
C VAL A 274 3.22 -11.43 -0.05
N ARG A 275 2.84 -11.18 1.20
CA ARG A 275 3.76 -10.68 2.23
C ARG A 275 4.88 -11.68 2.55
N LEU A 276 4.53 -12.96 2.71
CA LEU A 276 5.51 -14.03 2.93
C LEU A 276 6.55 -14.07 1.81
N PHE A 277 6.09 -14.09 0.56
CA PHE A 277 6.98 -14.15 -0.59
C PHE A 277 7.80 -12.88 -0.74
N ARG A 278 7.21 -11.70 -0.56
CA ARG A 278 7.96 -10.43 -0.60
C ARG A 278 9.10 -10.43 0.42
N ASN A 279 8.82 -10.80 1.67
CA ASN A 279 9.87 -10.88 2.71
C ASN A 279 10.97 -11.88 2.35
N LYS A 280 10.63 -13.05 1.78
CA LYS A 280 11.62 -14.04 1.33
C LYS A 280 12.48 -13.56 0.17
N ILE A 281 11.87 -12.86 -0.78
CA ILE A 281 12.56 -12.24 -1.92
C ILE A 281 13.49 -11.14 -1.39
N ASP A 282 13.00 -10.27 -0.51
CA ASP A 282 13.78 -9.18 0.07
C ASP A 282 14.96 -9.71 0.89
N ASP A 283 14.75 -10.73 1.72
CA ASP A 283 15.82 -11.35 2.52
C ASP A 283 16.92 -11.95 1.64
N PHE A 284 16.57 -12.53 0.49
CA PHE A 284 17.54 -13.06 -0.46
C PHE A 284 18.26 -11.95 -1.23
N VAL A 285 17.50 -11.00 -1.79
CA VAL A 285 18.02 -9.94 -2.67
C VAL A 285 18.92 -8.96 -1.91
N TYR A 286 18.63 -8.70 -0.64
CA TYR A 286 19.38 -7.78 0.22
C TYR A 286 20.22 -8.51 1.28
N GLU A 287 20.61 -9.75 1.01
CA GLU A 287 21.55 -10.50 1.87
C GLU A 287 22.93 -9.81 1.88
N ASP A 288 23.61 -9.80 3.04
CA ASP A 288 24.93 -9.19 3.17
C ASP A 288 25.99 -10.05 2.46
N GLU A 289 26.42 -9.59 1.28
CA GLU A 289 27.41 -10.26 0.44
C GLU A 289 28.85 -10.19 1.00
N GLY A 290 29.08 -9.41 2.06
CA GLY A 290 30.41 -9.18 2.64
C GLY A 290 31.13 -10.45 3.12
N LYS A 291 30.38 -11.54 3.33
CA LYS A 291 30.90 -12.85 3.75
C LYS A 291 31.01 -13.88 2.62
N LEU A 292 30.53 -13.56 1.42
CA LEU A 292 30.51 -14.48 0.29
C LEU A 292 31.86 -14.47 -0.44
N SER A 293 32.31 -15.65 -0.87
CA SER A 293 33.39 -15.78 -1.85
C SER A 293 32.99 -15.18 -3.20
N GLU A 294 33.96 -14.92 -4.08
CA GLU A 294 33.70 -14.36 -5.41
C GLU A 294 32.72 -15.23 -6.24
N TYR A 295 32.87 -16.56 -6.17
CA TYR A 295 31.96 -17.49 -6.84
C TYR A 295 30.55 -17.47 -6.23
N GLU A 296 30.45 -17.40 -4.90
CA GLU A 296 29.15 -17.33 -4.23
C GLU A 296 28.42 -16.01 -4.53
N ARG A 297 29.14 -14.88 -4.62
CA ARG A 297 28.57 -13.59 -5.06
C ARG A 297 28.02 -13.69 -6.47
N LYS A 298 28.81 -14.21 -7.41
CA LYS A 298 28.34 -14.39 -8.80
C LYS A 298 27.09 -15.27 -8.88
N ARG A 299 27.06 -16.39 -8.14
CA ARG A 299 25.86 -17.25 -8.06
C ARG A 299 24.67 -16.55 -7.41
N HIS A 300 24.91 -15.73 -6.39
CA HIS A 300 23.88 -14.94 -5.73
C HIS A 300 23.32 -13.88 -6.68
N GLU A 301 24.16 -13.15 -7.41
CA GLU A 301 23.76 -12.18 -8.43
C GLU A 301 22.88 -12.81 -9.52
N GLU A 302 23.29 -13.95 -10.07
CA GLU A 302 22.53 -14.70 -11.08
C GLU A 302 21.14 -15.12 -10.54
N LYS A 303 21.09 -15.67 -9.33
CA LYS A 303 19.82 -16.05 -8.68
C LYS A 303 18.97 -14.83 -8.32
N SER A 304 19.59 -13.74 -7.88
CA SER A 304 18.94 -12.48 -7.52
C SER A 304 18.29 -11.85 -8.73
N ALA A 305 18.92 -11.91 -9.91
CA ALA A 305 18.32 -11.45 -11.16
C ALA A 305 17.05 -12.24 -11.50
N ALA A 306 17.08 -13.57 -11.36
CA ALA A 306 15.90 -14.41 -11.56
C ALA A 306 14.80 -14.11 -10.52
N ILE A 307 15.16 -14.02 -9.25
CA ILE A 307 14.22 -13.79 -8.14
C ILE A 307 13.56 -12.41 -8.21
N LYS A 308 14.28 -11.38 -8.66
CA LYS A 308 13.72 -10.03 -8.88
C LYS A 308 12.57 -10.01 -9.89
N THR A 309 12.50 -10.98 -10.81
CA THR A 309 11.36 -11.05 -11.74
C THR A 309 10.04 -11.35 -11.03
N PHE A 310 10.07 -12.04 -9.87
CA PHE A 310 8.88 -12.35 -9.09
C PHE A 310 8.22 -11.13 -8.43
N TYR A 311 8.89 -9.98 -8.31
CA TYR A 311 8.19 -8.76 -7.86
C TYR A 311 7.04 -8.41 -8.80
N LYS A 312 7.22 -8.60 -10.12
CA LYS A 312 6.13 -8.39 -11.10
C LYS A 312 4.98 -9.36 -10.89
N ASP A 313 5.28 -10.59 -10.53
CA ASP A 313 4.28 -11.62 -10.26
C ASP A 313 3.50 -11.34 -8.97
N LEU A 314 4.19 -10.86 -7.93
CA LEU A 314 3.53 -10.36 -6.71
C LEU A 314 2.61 -9.18 -7.01
N ASP A 315 3.09 -8.22 -7.80
CA ASP A 315 2.27 -7.07 -8.19
C ASP A 315 1.05 -7.51 -9.01
N ARG A 316 1.19 -8.49 -9.91
CA ARG A 316 0.06 -9.10 -10.63
C ARG A 316 -0.96 -9.70 -9.65
N VAL A 317 -0.50 -10.51 -8.69
CA VAL A 317 -1.38 -11.08 -7.65
C VAL A 317 -2.10 -9.97 -6.91
N VAL A 318 -1.40 -8.94 -6.41
CA VAL A 318 -2.00 -7.81 -5.70
C VAL A 318 -3.03 -7.07 -6.55
N ASN A 319 -2.72 -6.82 -7.82
CA ASN A 319 -3.66 -6.17 -8.75
C ASN A 319 -4.93 -6.98 -8.98
N PHE A 320 -4.88 -8.30 -8.75
CA PHE A 320 -6.00 -9.21 -8.86
C PHE A 320 -6.66 -9.53 -7.52
N ILE A 321 -6.14 -9.06 -6.37
CA ILE A 321 -6.76 -9.28 -5.04
C ILE A 321 -8.10 -8.54 -4.92
N THR A 322 -8.29 -7.52 -5.75
CA THR A 322 -9.42 -6.58 -5.75
C THR A 322 -10.39 -6.88 -6.87
#